data_AF-A0A3N0AZN7-F1
#
_entry.id   AF-A0A3N0AZN7-F1
#
_cell.length_a   1.000
_cell.length_b   1.000
_cell.length_c   1.000
_cell.angle_alpha   90.00
_cell.angle_beta   90.00
_cell.angle_gamma   90.00
#
_symmetry.space_group_name_H-M   'P 1'
#
loop_
_entity.id
_entity.type
_entity.pdbx_description
1 polymer ?
#
loop_
_entity_poly.entity_id
_entity_poly.type
_entity_poly.pdbx_seq_one_letter_code
_entity_poly.pdbx_strand_id
1 'polypeptide(L)'
;MEFNTTFMRDFTIAEQFGPAAVQDTYERVFQQWHDDYRYLTDLVLVLNRKLWKHWEKDPDSPFTALYNELWAAANDYALDDLKGPQLAYFIEQVD
;
A
#
# COMPACT_ATOMS: atom_id res chain seq x y z
N MET A 1 -6.87 5.52 -12.98
CA MET A 1 -5.54 5.64 -12.37
C MET A 1 -4.66 4.54 -12.92
N GLU A 2 -3.53 4.92 -13.52
CA GLU A 2 -2.51 3.99 -14.00
C GLU A 2 -1.43 3.92 -12.92
N PHE A 3 -1.17 2.72 -12.38
CA PHE A 3 -0.08 2.53 -11.42
C PHE A 3 1.23 2.54 -12.20
N ASN A 4 2.17 3.40 -11.83
CA ASN A 4 3.47 3.49 -12.51
C ASN A 4 4.47 2.43 -12.04
N THR A 5 4.08 1.58 -11.09
CA THR A 5 4.92 0.52 -10.50
C THR A 5 4.36 -0.87 -10.78
N THR A 6 5.15 -1.89 -10.41
CA THR A 6 4.70 -3.29 -10.42
C THR A 6 4.01 -3.72 -9.14
N PHE A 7 3.86 -2.85 -8.13
CA PHE A 7 3.40 -3.23 -6.78
C PHE A 7 2.08 -3.99 -6.80
N MET A 8 1.09 -3.53 -7.58
CA MET A 8 -0.20 -4.23 -7.70
C MET A 8 -0.02 -5.69 -8.14
N ARG A 9 0.88 -5.96 -9.08
CA ARG A 9 1.22 -7.32 -9.53
C ARG A 9 1.99 -8.08 -8.46
N ASP A 10 2.99 -7.45 -7.84
CA ASP A 10 3.84 -8.07 -6.81
C ASP A 10 3.00 -8.55 -5.62
N PHE A 11 2.10 -7.70 -5.11
CA PHE A 11 1.14 -8.08 -4.07
C PHE A 11 0.15 -9.15 -4.52
N THR A 12 -0.29 -9.13 -5.79
CA THR A 12 -1.15 -10.21 -6.34
C THR A 12 -0.44 -11.56 -6.38
N ILE A 13 0.87 -11.56 -6.68
CA ILE A 13 1.69 -12.77 -6.63
C ILE A 13 1.87 -13.22 -5.18
N ALA A 14 2.21 -12.30 -4.27
CA ALA A 14 2.42 -12.58 -2.85
C ALA A 14 1.18 -13.21 -2.18
N GLU A 15 -0.03 -12.74 -2.53
CA GLU A 15 -1.29 -13.33 -2.06
C GLU A 15 -1.40 -14.84 -2.32
N GLN A 16 -0.81 -15.35 -3.41
CA GLN A 16 -0.80 -16.79 -3.72
C GLN A 16 0.03 -17.61 -2.73
N PHE A 17 0.93 -16.97 -1.99
CA PHE A 17 1.81 -17.57 -1.00
C PHE A 17 1.36 -17.30 0.45
N GLY A 18 0.23 -16.60 0.63
CA GLY A 18 -0.38 -16.35 1.93
C GLY A 18 0.03 -15.02 2.58
N PRO A 19 -0.56 -14.69 3.75
CA PRO A 19 -0.38 -13.40 4.43
C PRO A 19 1.09 -13.06 4.76
N ALA A 20 1.89 -14.06 5.14
CA ALA A 20 3.31 -13.84 5.46
C ALA A 20 4.12 -13.33 4.24
N ALA A 21 3.81 -13.80 3.03
CA ALA A 21 4.47 -13.33 1.82
C ALA A 21 4.03 -11.91 1.43
N VAL A 22 2.79 -11.53 1.76
CA VAL A 22 2.28 -10.16 1.58
C VAL A 22 3.02 -9.19 2.52
N GLN A 23 3.17 -9.55 3.79
CA GLN A 23 3.94 -8.78 4.77
C GLN A 23 5.39 -8.59 4.31
N ASP A 24 6.07 -9.67 3.94
CA ASP A 24 7.46 -9.66 3.47
C ASP A 24 7.63 -8.86 2.15
N THR A 25 6.62 -8.86 1.29
CA THR A 25 6.58 -8.00 0.08
C THR A 25 6.44 -6.53 0.44
N TYR A 26 5.56 -6.21 1.38
CA TYR A 26 5.42 -4.84 1.88
C TYR A 26 6.72 -4.33 2.49
N GLU A 27 7.36 -5.10 3.39
CA GLU A 27 8.58 -4.68 4.07
C GLU A 27 9.70 -4.34 3.08
N ARG A 28 9.91 -5.17 2.06
CA ARG A 28 10.89 -4.90 1.00
C ARG A 28 10.55 -3.66 0.19
N VAL A 29 9.30 -3.54 -0.26
CA VAL A 29 8.86 -2.41 -1.09
C VAL A 29 8.96 -1.10 -0.30
N PHE A 30 8.49 -1.09 0.94
CA PHE A 30 8.54 0.06 1.82
C PHE A 30 10.00 0.44 2.10
N GLN A 31 10.83 -0.49 2.57
CA GLN A 31 12.25 -0.24 2.85
C GLN A 31 12.99 0.35 1.65
N GLN A 32 12.69 -0.13 0.44
CA GLN A 32 13.38 0.32 -0.77
C GLN A 32 12.87 1.69 -1.26
N TRP A 33 11.58 2.01 -1.09
CA TRP A 33 10.95 3.10 -1.81
C TRP A 33 10.25 4.18 -0.95
N HIS A 34 10.19 4.02 0.38
CA HIS A 34 9.52 4.96 1.28
C HIS A 34 10.02 6.42 1.20
N ASP A 35 11.29 6.64 0.83
CA ASP A 35 11.87 7.99 0.68
C ASP A 35 11.47 8.70 -0.62
N ASP A 36 10.96 7.97 -1.63
CA ASP A 36 10.43 8.57 -2.85
C ASP A 36 8.92 8.74 -2.75
N TYR A 37 8.49 9.99 -2.58
CA TYR A 37 7.09 10.34 -2.38
C TYR A 37 6.15 9.77 -3.45
N ARG A 38 6.59 9.58 -4.71
CA ARG A 38 5.71 9.02 -5.76
C ARG A 38 5.51 7.52 -5.60
N TYR A 39 6.58 6.81 -5.27
CA TYR A 39 6.48 5.37 -5.01
C TYR A 39 5.72 5.11 -3.70
N LEU A 40 5.94 5.93 -2.67
CA LEU A 40 5.17 5.86 -1.43
C LEU A 40 3.67 6.10 -1.69
N THR A 41 3.30 7.12 -2.47
CA THR A 41 1.90 7.34 -2.88
C THR A 41 1.32 6.12 -3.60
N ASP A 42 2.04 5.56 -4.58
CA ASP A 42 1.59 4.40 -5.34
C ASP A 42 1.41 3.16 -4.45
N LEU A 43 2.31 2.95 -3.49
CA LEU A 43 2.21 1.89 -2.48
C LEU A 43 0.94 2.04 -1.63
N VAL A 44 0.67 3.23 -1.08
CA VAL A 44 -0.53 3.49 -0.26
C VAL A 44 -1.82 3.19 -1.04
N LEU A 45 -1.88 3.62 -2.31
CA LEU A 45 -3.03 3.37 -3.17
C LEU A 45 -3.22 1.89 -3.50
N VAL A 46 -2.13 1.18 -3.77
CA VAL A 46 -2.18 -0.27 -4.00
C VAL A 46 -2.68 -0.98 -2.75
N LEU A 47 -2.16 -0.66 -1.57
CA LEU A 47 -2.59 -1.27 -0.30
C LEU A 47 -4.07 -1.01 -0.02
N ASN A 48 -4.54 0.24 -0.22
CA ASN A 48 -5.96 0.60 -0.08
C ASN A 48 -6.83 -0.20 -1.06
N ARG A 49 -6.44 -0.28 -2.32
CA ARG A 49 -7.18 -1.06 -3.34
C ARG A 49 -7.22 -2.55 -3.02
N LYS A 50 -6.14 -3.10 -2.47
CA LYS A 50 -6.08 -4.49 -2.02
C LYS A 50 -6.99 -4.72 -0.83
N LEU A 51 -6.98 -3.83 0.15
CA LEU A 51 -7.89 -3.85 1.29
C LEU A 51 -9.35 -3.94 0.84
N TRP A 52 -9.81 -3.01 -0.01
CA TRP A 52 -11.19 -3.03 -0.50
C TRP A 52 -11.54 -4.31 -1.25
N LYS A 53 -10.63 -4.80 -2.10
CA LYS A 53 -10.85 -6.04 -2.85
C LYS A 53 -11.06 -7.25 -1.93
N HIS A 54 -10.32 -7.34 -0.81
CA HIS A 54 -10.51 -8.43 0.15
C HIS A 54 -11.72 -8.18 1.05
N TRP A 55 -11.95 -6.94 1.49
CA TRP A 55 -13.12 -6.56 2.29
C TRP A 55 -14.45 -6.91 1.59
N GLU A 56 -14.57 -6.58 0.30
CA GLU A 56 -15.78 -6.87 -0.48
C GLU A 56 -16.05 -8.38 -0.63
N LYS A 57 -14.99 -9.20 -0.60
CA LYS A 57 -15.08 -10.64 -0.77
C LYS A 57 -15.30 -11.38 0.54
N ASP A 58 -14.55 -11.00 1.57
CA ASP A 58 -14.52 -11.62 2.88
C ASP A 58 -13.91 -10.65 3.92
N PRO A 59 -14.75 -9.86 4.64
CA PRO A 59 -14.29 -8.91 5.65
C PRO A 59 -13.48 -9.55 6.79
N ASP A 60 -13.76 -10.81 7.11
CA ASP A 60 -13.13 -11.54 8.22
C ASP A 60 -11.84 -12.28 7.80
N SER A 61 -11.45 -12.16 6.53
CA SER A 61 -10.24 -12.76 5.98
C SER A 61 -8.97 -12.18 6.65
N PRO A 62 -7.94 -13.01 6.90
CA PRO A 62 -6.65 -12.53 7.40
C PRO A 62 -5.98 -11.52 6.44
N PHE A 63 -6.31 -11.56 5.15
CA PHE A 63 -5.82 -10.55 4.20
C PHE A 63 -6.44 -9.18 4.44
N THR A 64 -7.72 -9.12 4.82
CA THR A 64 -8.42 -7.86 5.08
C THR A 64 -7.80 -7.15 6.27
N ALA A 65 -7.61 -7.86 7.39
CA ALA A 65 -6.92 -7.33 8.56
C ALA A 65 -5.48 -6.89 8.23
N LEU A 66 -4.71 -7.74 7.54
CA LEU A 66 -3.33 -7.44 7.18
C LEU A 66 -3.22 -6.20 6.28
N TYR A 67 -4.00 -6.11 5.20
CA TYR A 67 -3.93 -4.95 4.30
C TYR A 67 -4.38 -3.66 4.99
N ASN A 68 -5.29 -3.73 5.95
CA ASN A 68 -5.68 -2.56 6.74
C ASN A 68 -4.51 -2.06 7.60
N GLU A 69 -3.80 -2.96 8.29
CA GLU A 69 -2.61 -2.61 9.08
C GLU A 69 -1.51 -2.01 8.21
N LEU A 70 -1.20 -2.65 7.07
CA LEU A 70 -0.17 -2.20 6.15
C LEU A 70 -0.49 -0.85 5.50
N TRP A 71 -1.74 -0.67 5.07
CA TRP A 71 -2.22 0.60 4.51
C TRP A 71 -2.12 1.72 5.54
N ALA A 72 -2.63 1.50 6.76
CA ALA A 72 -2.59 2.50 7.82
C ALA A 72 -1.15 2.92 8.14
N ALA A 73 -0.23 1.96 8.30
CA ALA A 73 1.17 2.24 8.57
C ALA A 73 1.84 3.08 7.46
N ALA A 74 1.62 2.74 6.18
CA ALA A 74 2.20 3.50 5.08
C ALA A 74 1.55 4.88 4.90
N ASN A 75 0.23 4.98 5.13
CA ASN A 75 -0.51 6.22 5.04
C ASN A 75 -0.08 7.20 6.14
N ASP A 76 0.01 6.73 7.38
CA ASP A 76 0.42 7.54 8.52
C ASP A 76 1.87 8.03 8.33
N TYR A 77 2.78 7.16 7.88
CA TYR A 77 4.13 7.55 7.51
C TYR A 77 4.14 8.67 6.45
N ALA A 78 3.36 8.53 5.38
CA ALA A 78 3.28 9.56 4.34
C ALA A 78 2.77 10.91 4.87
N LEU A 79 1.78 10.92 5.77
CA LEU A 79 1.25 12.14 6.38
C LEU A 79 2.25 12.78 7.35
N ASP A 80 2.98 11.97 8.10
CA ASP A 80 3.95 12.42 9.10
C ASP A 80 5.24 12.95 8.47
N ASP A 81 5.71 12.34 7.37
CA ASP A 81 7.03 12.64 6.79
C ASP A 81 6.99 13.54 5.54
N LEU A 82 5.97 13.41 4.68
CA LEU A 82 5.88 14.28 3.49
C LEU A 82 5.51 15.71 3.88
N LYS A 83 6.09 16.70 3.18
CA LYS A 83 5.84 18.13 3.41
C LYS A 83 5.69 18.91 2.11
N GLY A 84 5.03 20.06 2.21
CA GLY A 84 4.92 21.02 1.12
C GLY A 84 4.36 20.40 -0.17
N PRO A 85 5.03 20.58 -1.33
CA PRO A 85 4.55 20.03 -2.61
C PRO A 85 4.41 18.50 -2.64
N GLN A 86 5.22 17.77 -1.88
CA GLN A 86 5.15 16.30 -1.86
C GLN A 86 3.90 15.82 -1.11
N LEU A 87 3.60 16.45 0.03
CA LEU A 87 2.37 16.16 0.78
C LEU A 87 1.13 16.56 -0.02
N ALA A 88 1.16 17.71 -0.70
CA ALA A 88 0.05 18.14 -1.56
C ALA A 88 -0.21 17.13 -2.69
N TYR A 89 0.84 16.63 -3.34
CA TYR A 89 0.73 15.56 -4.33
C TYR A 89 0.15 14.28 -3.73
N PHE A 90 0.64 13.85 -2.57
CA PHE A 90 0.13 12.66 -1.90
C PHE A 90 -1.38 12.77 -1.63
N ILE A 91 -1.82 13.84 -0.98
CA ILE A 91 -3.23 14.09 -0.65
C ILE A 91 -4.10 14.10 -1.92
N GLU A 92 -3.68 14.82 -2.97
CA GLU A 92 -4.41 14.87 -4.24
C GLU A 92 -4.62 13.49 -4.89
N GLN A 93 -3.68 12.56 -4.68
CA GLN A 93 -3.78 11.22 -5.26
C GLN A 93 -4.57 10.23 -4.39
N VAL A 94 -4.62 10.43 -3.06
CA VAL A 94 -5.30 9.51 -2.13
C VAL A 94 -6.74 9.92 -1.76
N ASP A 95 -7.12 11.17 -1.99
CA ASP A 95 -8.51 11.66 -1.90
C ASP A 95 -9.40 11.16 -3.06
#